data_AF-A0A8T2PBC0-F1
#
_entry.id   AF-A0A8T2PBC0-F1
#
_cell.length_a   1.000
_cell.length_b   1.000
_cell.length_c   1.000
_cell.angle_alpha   90.00
_cell.angle_beta   90.00
_cell.angle_gamma   90.00
#
_symmetry.space_group_name_H-M   'P 1'
#
loop_
_entity.id
_entity.type
_entity.pdbx_description
1 polymer ?
#
loop_
_entity_poly.entity_id
_entity_poly.type
_entity_poly.pdbx_seq_one_letter_code
_entity_poly.pdbx_strand_id
1 'polypeptide(L)'
;MTIETGMQDISTGTCVKFVPRSHEANYLDIQPKLGCWSYLGVVGGAQPLSLQTPGCMWAGVASHELMHALGFVHEQSRSDRDRYVTIIWDNILQGQIHNFKKYETNNLNTVYDYNSIMHYGRYAFSEDGDPTIIPKPDPFIPIGQRDGPSPTDIQKINALYNCSKNVARYKSGSGKRRPWRFPRF
;
A
#
# COMPACT_ATOMS: atom_id res chain seq x y z
N MET A 1 -16.26 11.43 3.25
CA MET A 1 -15.99 10.47 4.34
C MET A 1 -15.14 9.28 3.90
N THR A 2 -15.35 8.60 2.77
CA THR A 2 -14.59 7.36 2.46
C THR A 2 -13.08 7.52 2.29
N ILE A 3 -12.63 8.55 1.58
CA ILE A 3 -11.19 8.81 1.34
C ILE A 3 -10.50 9.22 2.64
N GLU A 4 -11.14 10.09 3.42
CA GLU A 4 -10.63 10.57 4.71
C GLU A 4 -10.50 9.42 5.72
N THR A 5 -11.45 8.47 5.73
CA THR A 5 -11.33 7.26 6.55
C THR A 5 -10.10 6.44 6.16
N GLY A 6 -9.85 6.20 4.86
CA GLY A 6 -8.64 5.49 4.44
C GLY A 6 -7.34 6.23 4.82
N MET A 7 -7.33 7.56 4.74
CA MET A 7 -6.22 8.37 5.27
C MET A 7 -6.04 8.20 6.78
N GLN A 8 -7.14 8.13 7.54
CA GLN A 8 -7.14 7.96 8.99
C GLN A 8 -6.69 6.56 9.42
N ASP A 9 -7.04 5.50 8.68
CA ASP A 9 -6.64 4.13 8.98
C ASP A 9 -5.11 3.99 9.03
N ILE A 10 -4.42 4.64 8.09
CA ILE A 10 -2.95 4.71 8.07
C ILE A 10 -2.44 5.68 9.14
N SER A 11 -3.05 6.88 9.24
CA SER A 11 -2.54 7.94 10.10
C SER A 11 -2.65 7.61 11.59
N THR A 12 -3.60 6.79 12.00
CA THR A 12 -3.82 6.45 13.42
C THR A 12 -2.72 5.53 13.96
N GLY A 13 -2.25 4.58 13.15
CA GLY A 13 -1.20 3.63 13.52
C GLY A 13 0.22 4.11 13.24
N THR A 14 0.40 5.28 12.61
CA THR A 14 1.70 5.72 12.10
C THR A 14 2.00 7.20 12.36
N CYS A 15 3.23 7.61 12.05
CA CYS A 15 3.63 9.01 12.03
C CYS A 15 3.33 9.73 10.71
N VAL A 16 2.84 9.02 9.69
CA VAL A 16 2.41 9.62 8.42
C VAL A 16 1.10 10.37 8.65
N LYS A 17 0.99 11.57 8.07
CA LYS A 17 -0.22 12.39 8.11
C LYS A 17 -0.49 12.91 6.71
N PHE A 18 -1.73 12.76 6.26
CA PHE A 18 -2.23 13.38 5.04
C PHE A 18 -2.82 14.74 5.42
N VAL A 19 -2.38 15.80 4.75
CA VAL A 19 -2.86 17.16 5.03
C VAL A 19 -3.39 17.80 3.75
N PRO A 20 -4.41 18.67 3.84
CA PRO A 20 -4.82 19.46 2.69
C PRO A 20 -3.63 20.27 2.15
N ARG A 21 -3.36 20.12 0.86
CA ARG A 21 -2.27 20.84 0.20
C ARG A 21 -2.48 22.35 0.31
N SER A 22 -1.38 23.06 0.54
CA SER A 22 -1.28 24.52 0.43
C SER A 22 -0.41 24.90 -0.78
N HIS A 23 0.91 24.91 -0.60
CA HIS A 23 1.90 25.33 -1.60
C HIS A 23 2.98 24.26 -1.82
N GLU A 24 2.79 23.05 -1.29
CA GLU A 24 3.71 21.94 -1.46
C GLU A 24 3.89 21.62 -2.95
N ALA A 25 5.15 21.46 -3.36
CA ALA A 25 5.51 21.12 -4.74
C ALA A 25 5.09 19.70 -5.10
N ASN A 26 5.23 18.77 -4.15
CA ASN A 26 4.85 17.37 -4.31
C ASN A 26 3.57 17.12 -3.51
N TYR A 27 2.55 16.52 -4.13
CA TYR A 27 1.27 16.26 -3.48
C TYR A 27 0.47 15.19 -4.22
N LEU A 28 -0.44 14.53 -3.52
CA LEU A 28 -1.40 13.61 -4.12
C LEU A 28 -2.55 14.38 -4.77
N ASP A 29 -2.80 14.12 -6.04
CA ASP A 29 -3.93 14.66 -6.79
C ASP A 29 -4.99 13.56 -6.96
N ILE A 30 -5.91 13.47 -6.00
CA ILE A 30 -6.91 12.39 -5.94
C ILE A 30 -8.04 12.69 -6.92
N GLN A 31 -8.25 11.81 -7.90
CA GLN A 31 -9.15 12.02 -9.04
C GLN A 31 -10.02 10.78 -9.33
N PRO A 32 -11.24 10.95 -9.85
CA PRO A 32 -12.10 9.82 -10.24
C PRO A 32 -11.84 9.37 -11.68
N LYS A 33 -10.61 8.92 -11.97
CA LYS A 33 -10.25 8.36 -13.29
C LYS A 33 -10.72 6.90 -13.39
N LEU A 34 -10.51 6.26 -14.55
CA LEU A 34 -10.82 4.85 -14.76
C LEU A 34 -9.90 3.98 -13.88
N GLY A 35 -10.50 3.08 -13.10
CA GLY A 35 -9.84 2.16 -12.19
C GLY A 35 -9.40 2.78 -10.86
N CYS A 36 -8.87 1.91 -9.99
CA CYS A 36 -8.21 2.29 -8.74
C CYS A 36 -6.72 2.07 -8.94
N TRP A 37 -5.91 3.12 -8.79
CA TRP A 37 -4.46 3.02 -8.95
C TRP A 37 -3.74 4.24 -8.36
N SER A 38 -2.47 4.05 -8.08
CA SER A 38 -1.56 5.09 -7.59
C SER A 38 -0.15 4.85 -8.11
N TYR A 39 0.65 5.91 -8.16
CA TYR A 39 2.09 5.77 -8.39
C TYR A 39 2.77 5.13 -7.18
N LEU A 40 3.89 4.44 -7.43
CA LEU A 40 4.72 3.88 -6.36
C LEU A 40 5.66 4.96 -5.80
N GLY A 41 5.42 5.39 -4.56
CA GLY A 41 6.23 6.39 -3.88
C GLY A 41 6.01 7.83 -4.37
N VAL A 42 6.91 8.73 -3.95
CA VAL A 42 6.91 10.14 -4.38
C VAL A 42 7.59 10.26 -5.74
N VAL A 43 6.82 10.59 -6.78
CA VAL A 43 7.35 10.77 -8.15
C VAL A 43 7.73 12.21 -8.47
N GLY A 44 7.30 13.17 -7.65
CA GLY A 44 7.55 14.60 -7.81
C GLY A 44 6.41 15.34 -8.50
N GLY A 45 6.18 16.60 -8.11
CA GLY A 45 5.07 17.39 -8.64
C GLY A 45 3.69 16.92 -8.17
N ALA A 46 2.66 17.29 -8.93
CA ALA A 46 1.32 16.72 -8.79
C ALA A 46 1.35 15.26 -9.23
N GLN A 47 1.06 14.32 -8.33
CA GLN A 47 0.96 12.91 -8.69
C GLN A 47 -0.50 12.42 -8.59
N PRO A 48 -1.13 12.06 -9.73
CA PRO A 48 -2.47 11.53 -9.72
C PRO A 48 -2.60 10.22 -8.94
N LEU A 49 -3.68 10.11 -8.16
CA LEU A 49 -4.16 8.87 -7.54
C LEU A 49 -5.62 8.70 -7.95
N SER A 50 -5.92 7.58 -8.62
CA SER A 50 -7.27 7.34 -9.13
C SER A 50 -8.12 6.57 -8.12
N LEU A 51 -9.30 7.10 -7.81
CA LEU A 51 -10.37 6.39 -7.14
C LEU A 51 -11.65 6.57 -7.96
N GLN A 52 -11.87 5.67 -8.92
CA GLN A 52 -13.06 5.69 -9.78
C GLN A 52 -14.35 5.67 -8.95
N THR A 53 -15.28 6.59 -9.27
CA THR A 53 -16.63 6.57 -8.68
C THR A 53 -17.58 5.75 -9.55
N PRO A 54 -18.41 4.86 -8.98
CA PRO A 54 -18.47 4.47 -7.57
C PRO A 54 -17.52 3.33 -7.18
N GLY A 55 -16.87 2.66 -8.13
CA GLY A 55 -16.21 1.36 -7.94
C GLY A 55 -15.08 1.31 -6.90
N CYS A 56 -14.34 2.40 -6.69
CA CYS A 56 -13.20 2.50 -5.78
C CYS A 56 -13.52 3.27 -4.48
N MET A 57 -14.77 3.70 -4.29
CA MET A 57 -15.16 4.56 -3.16
C MET A 57 -15.38 3.74 -1.88
N TRP A 58 -14.32 3.05 -1.43
CA TRP A 58 -14.23 2.23 -0.22
C TRP A 58 -12.99 2.60 0.59
N ALA A 59 -13.09 2.61 1.92
CA ALA A 59 -12.01 3.10 2.78
C ALA A 59 -10.73 2.27 2.62
N GLY A 60 -10.85 0.94 2.61
CA GLY A 60 -9.70 0.07 2.38
C GLY A 60 -9.12 0.16 0.98
N VAL A 61 -9.92 0.44 -0.06
CA VAL A 61 -9.38 0.71 -1.40
C VAL A 61 -8.57 2.02 -1.39
N ALA A 62 -9.09 3.08 -0.74
CA ALA A 62 -8.32 4.31 -0.57
C ALA A 62 -7.01 4.05 0.22
N SER A 63 -7.06 3.28 1.30
CA SER A 63 -5.86 2.87 2.07
C SER A 63 -4.85 2.11 1.21
N HIS A 64 -5.30 1.19 0.34
CA HIS A 64 -4.45 0.45 -0.59
C HIS A 64 -3.72 1.39 -1.56
N GLU A 65 -4.43 2.30 -2.20
CA GLU A 65 -3.83 3.25 -3.15
C GLU A 65 -2.90 4.27 -2.46
N LEU A 66 -3.23 4.67 -1.24
CA LEU A 66 -2.36 5.51 -0.42
C LEU A 66 -1.08 4.77 -0.01
N MET A 67 -1.14 3.47 0.29
CA MET A 67 0.06 2.66 0.57
C MET A 67 0.97 2.54 -0.65
N HIS A 68 0.43 2.44 -1.87
CA HIS A 68 1.23 2.56 -3.09
C HIS A 68 1.96 3.90 -3.16
N ALA A 69 1.27 5.01 -2.91
CA ALA A 69 1.89 6.34 -2.87
C ALA A 69 2.97 6.47 -1.77
N LEU A 70 2.86 5.70 -0.68
CA LEU A 70 3.87 5.62 0.37
C LEU A 70 5.08 4.74 0.00
N GLY A 71 5.03 4.02 -1.13
CA GLY A 71 6.14 3.22 -1.66
C GLY A 71 6.00 1.71 -1.46
N PHE A 72 4.80 1.21 -1.13
CA PHE A 72 4.57 -0.22 -0.94
C PHE A 72 4.06 -0.88 -2.23
N VAL A 73 4.72 -1.95 -2.66
CA VAL A 73 4.25 -2.82 -3.74
C VAL A 73 3.21 -3.83 -3.21
N HIS A 74 2.58 -4.57 -4.11
CA HIS A 74 1.69 -5.66 -3.70
C HIS A 74 2.43 -6.76 -2.94
N GLU A 75 1.76 -7.36 -1.95
CA GLU A 75 2.37 -8.37 -1.07
C GLU A 75 2.81 -9.61 -1.85
N GLN A 76 2.01 -10.05 -2.84
CA GLN A 76 2.36 -11.19 -3.71
C GLN A 76 3.52 -10.91 -4.66
N SER A 77 4.02 -9.68 -4.71
CA SER A 77 5.17 -9.28 -5.53
C SER A 77 6.47 -9.20 -4.73
N ARG A 78 6.46 -9.58 -3.44
CA ARG A 78 7.68 -9.71 -2.64
C ARG A 78 8.67 -10.69 -3.24
N SER A 79 9.96 -10.44 -3.00
CA SER A 79 11.07 -11.29 -3.44
C SER A 79 10.97 -12.74 -2.92
N ASP A 80 10.41 -12.92 -1.72
CA ASP A 80 10.26 -14.21 -1.02
C ASP A 80 8.90 -14.89 -1.22
N ARG A 81 8.01 -14.32 -2.05
CA ARG A 81 6.60 -14.74 -2.17
C ARG A 81 6.40 -16.21 -2.54
N ASP A 82 7.30 -16.83 -3.30
CA ASP A 82 7.15 -18.22 -3.78
C ASP A 82 7.20 -19.26 -2.64
N ARG A 83 7.68 -18.87 -1.44
CA ARG A 83 7.60 -19.67 -0.22
C ARG A 83 6.19 -19.72 0.38
N TYR A 84 5.35 -18.75 0.03
CA TYR A 84 4.06 -18.47 0.67
C TYR A 84 2.89 -18.63 -0.28
N VAL A 85 3.09 -18.37 -1.57
CA VAL A 85 2.04 -18.56 -2.59
C VAL A 85 2.59 -19.29 -3.80
N THR A 86 1.70 -19.93 -4.55
CA THR A 86 1.93 -20.32 -5.94
C THR A 86 1.11 -19.38 -6.82
N ILE A 87 1.74 -18.86 -7.88
CA ILE A 87 1.02 -18.16 -8.95
C ILE A 87 0.69 -19.18 -10.04
N ILE A 88 -0.59 -19.26 -10.41
CA ILE A 88 -1.06 -20.11 -11.50
C ILE A 88 -1.10 -19.25 -12.76
N TRP A 89 0.05 -19.21 -13.45
CA TRP A 89 0.26 -18.30 -14.57
C TRP A 89 -0.72 -18.50 -15.72
N ASP A 90 -1.10 -19.75 -15.97
CA ASP A 90 -2.03 -20.13 -17.04
C ASP A 90 -3.45 -19.61 -16.80
N ASN A 91 -3.80 -19.27 -15.56
CA ASN A 91 -5.13 -18.74 -15.22
C ASN A 91 -5.19 -17.21 -15.30
N ILE A 92 -4.07 -16.53 -15.58
CA ILE A 92 -4.00 -15.05 -15.59
C ILE A 92 -4.24 -14.53 -17.00
N LEU A 93 -5.15 -13.57 -17.13
CA LEU A 93 -5.36 -12.81 -18.37
C LEU A 93 -4.02 -12.37 -18.98
N GLN A 94 -3.78 -12.72 -20.25
CA GLN A 94 -2.47 -12.55 -20.91
C GLN A 94 -1.88 -11.14 -20.77
N GLY A 95 -2.71 -10.10 -20.84
CA GLY A 95 -2.29 -8.69 -20.66
C GLY A 95 -1.92 -8.29 -19.23
N GLN A 96 -2.23 -9.11 -18.23
CA GLN A 96 -2.15 -8.80 -16.80
C GLN A 96 -1.03 -9.57 -16.06
N ILE A 97 -0.29 -10.44 -16.75
CA ILE A 97 0.83 -11.23 -16.21
C ILE A 97 1.86 -10.35 -15.47
N HIS A 98 2.09 -9.14 -15.96
CA HIS A 98 3.05 -8.21 -15.38
C HIS A 98 2.73 -7.82 -13.92
N ASN A 99 1.46 -7.83 -13.51
CA ASN A 99 1.03 -7.52 -12.13
C ASN A 99 1.48 -8.57 -11.10
N PHE A 100 1.83 -9.78 -11.56
CA PHE A 100 2.24 -10.90 -10.72
C PHE A 100 3.75 -11.08 -10.68
N LYS A 101 4.53 -10.21 -11.33
CA LYS A 101 5.99 -10.25 -11.30
C LYS A 101 6.50 -9.88 -9.90
N LYS A 102 7.59 -10.54 -9.48
CA LYS A 102 8.30 -10.21 -8.25
C LYS A 102 9.12 -8.94 -8.44
N TYR A 103 9.30 -8.21 -7.36
CA TYR A 103 10.29 -7.14 -7.23
C TYR A 103 11.39 -7.57 -6.26
N GLU A 104 12.59 -7.00 -6.41
CA GLU A 104 13.64 -7.08 -5.40
C GLU A 104 13.28 -6.18 -4.22
N THR A 105 12.43 -6.70 -3.34
CA THR A 105 11.85 -5.93 -2.23
C THR A 105 12.76 -5.90 -1.00
N ASN A 106 12.88 -4.72 -0.38
CA ASN A 106 13.29 -4.62 1.02
C ASN A 106 12.07 -4.97 1.89
N ASN A 107 12.07 -6.18 2.44
CA ASN A 107 10.96 -6.70 3.24
C ASN A 107 10.85 -6.08 4.65
N LEU A 108 11.73 -5.11 4.99
CA LEU A 108 11.74 -4.37 6.26
C LEU A 108 11.72 -5.28 7.50
N ASN A 109 12.34 -6.46 7.39
CA ASN A 109 12.36 -7.51 8.41
C ASN A 109 10.96 -7.97 8.87
N THR A 110 9.93 -7.84 8.03
CA THR A 110 8.61 -8.39 8.31
C THR A 110 8.40 -9.73 7.59
N VAL A 111 7.57 -10.56 8.21
CA VAL A 111 7.07 -11.79 7.58
C VAL A 111 6.13 -11.45 6.41
N TYR A 112 5.88 -12.44 5.55
CA TYR A 112 4.84 -12.36 4.52
C TYR A 112 3.46 -12.34 5.18
N ASP A 113 2.61 -11.42 4.76
CA ASP A 113 1.30 -11.21 5.38
C ASP A 113 0.14 -11.47 4.40
N TYR A 114 -0.48 -12.64 4.51
CA TYR A 114 -1.67 -12.99 3.72
C TYR A 114 -2.84 -12.02 3.93
N ASN A 115 -2.91 -11.38 5.10
CA ASN A 115 -3.96 -10.43 5.46
C ASN A 115 -3.58 -8.98 5.14
N SER A 116 -2.42 -8.74 4.51
CA SER A 116 -2.04 -7.40 4.05
C SER A 116 -3.10 -6.83 3.11
N ILE A 117 -3.43 -5.55 3.29
CA ILE A 117 -4.31 -4.84 2.35
C ILE A 117 -3.69 -4.75 0.95
N MET A 118 -2.37 -4.92 0.86
CA MET A 118 -1.61 -4.94 -0.39
C MET A 118 -1.61 -6.30 -1.07
N HIS A 119 -2.19 -7.34 -0.48
CA HIS A 119 -2.29 -8.64 -1.11
C HIS A 119 -3.44 -8.68 -2.13
N TYR A 120 -3.22 -9.30 -3.28
CA TYR A 120 -4.30 -9.61 -4.22
C TYR A 120 -5.24 -10.70 -3.72
N GLY A 121 -6.48 -10.65 -4.18
CA GLY A 121 -7.42 -11.74 -4.00
C GLY A 121 -7.04 -12.96 -4.84
N ARG A 122 -7.57 -14.12 -4.44
CA ARG A 122 -7.34 -15.42 -5.09
C ARG A 122 -7.59 -15.44 -6.60
N TYR A 123 -8.58 -14.67 -7.06
CA TYR A 123 -9.06 -14.65 -8.44
C TYR A 123 -8.68 -13.36 -9.18
N ALA A 124 -7.71 -12.60 -8.67
CA ALA A 124 -7.28 -11.36 -9.31
C ALA A 124 -6.85 -11.65 -10.75
N PHE A 125 -7.38 -10.89 -11.71
CA PHE A 125 -7.10 -11.01 -13.14
C PHE A 125 -7.24 -12.42 -13.72
N SER A 126 -8.14 -13.22 -13.16
CA SER A 126 -8.45 -14.55 -13.70
C SER A 126 -9.07 -14.44 -15.09
N GLU A 127 -8.63 -15.30 -16.01
CA GLU A 127 -9.18 -15.42 -17.36
C GLU A 127 -10.51 -16.19 -17.36
N ASP A 128 -10.54 -17.35 -16.69
CA ASP A 128 -11.67 -18.28 -16.74
C ASP A 128 -12.42 -18.43 -15.39
N GLY A 129 -12.12 -17.59 -14.40
CA GLY A 129 -12.71 -17.63 -13.06
C GLY A 129 -11.97 -18.55 -12.08
N ASP A 130 -10.97 -19.30 -12.54
CA ASP A 130 -10.10 -20.13 -11.73
C ASP A 130 -9.08 -19.32 -10.90
N PRO A 131 -8.57 -19.86 -9.78
CA PRO A 131 -7.64 -19.14 -8.91
C PRO A 131 -6.31 -18.83 -9.61
N THR A 132 -5.85 -17.58 -9.50
CA THR A 132 -4.54 -17.13 -9.99
C THR A 132 -3.47 -17.17 -8.89
N ILE A 133 -3.87 -17.13 -7.61
CA ILE A 133 -2.98 -17.19 -6.45
C ILE A 133 -3.47 -18.28 -5.48
N ILE A 134 -2.59 -19.23 -5.15
CA ILE A 134 -2.86 -20.29 -4.18
C ILE A 134 -1.91 -20.15 -2.98
N PRO A 135 -2.40 -19.89 -1.77
CA PRO A 135 -1.58 -19.84 -0.55
C PRO A 135 -0.96 -21.18 -0.17
N LYS A 136 0.12 -21.12 0.62
CA LYS A 136 0.87 -22.25 1.18
C LYS A 136 1.04 -22.09 2.70
N PRO A 137 1.19 -23.20 3.45
CA PRO A 137 1.00 -24.59 3.01
C PRO A 137 -0.47 -24.95 2.82
N ASP A 138 -1.38 -24.12 3.35
CA ASP A 138 -2.82 -24.35 3.29
C ASP A 138 -3.45 -23.48 2.18
N PRO A 139 -4.06 -24.08 1.14
CA PRO A 139 -4.70 -23.34 0.06
C PRO A 139 -5.99 -22.62 0.49
N PHE A 140 -6.49 -22.81 1.71
CA PHE A 140 -7.71 -22.16 2.22
C PHE A 140 -7.45 -20.88 3.02
N ILE A 141 -6.18 -20.50 3.23
CA ILE A 141 -5.83 -19.23 3.87
C ILE A 141 -6.50 -18.06 3.11
N PRO A 142 -7.21 -17.16 3.80
CA PRO A 142 -7.84 -16.01 3.16
C PRO A 142 -6.79 -14.98 2.71
N ILE A 143 -6.99 -14.41 1.53
CA ILE A 143 -6.15 -13.37 0.93
C ILE A 143 -7.01 -12.34 0.20
N GLY A 144 -6.54 -11.10 0.13
CA GLY A 144 -7.17 -10.04 -0.66
C GLY A 144 -8.23 -9.22 0.06
N GLN A 145 -8.22 -9.20 1.39
CA GLN A 145 -9.10 -8.32 2.18
C GLN A 145 -8.91 -6.84 1.78
N ARG A 146 -9.99 -6.06 1.92
CA ARG A 146 -10.01 -4.60 1.67
C ARG A 146 -10.76 -3.86 2.78
N ASP A 147 -10.71 -4.39 4.00
CA ASP A 147 -11.32 -3.77 5.18
C ASP A 147 -10.44 -2.64 5.73
N GLY A 148 -9.12 -2.85 5.75
CA GLY A 148 -8.14 -1.84 6.21
C GLY A 148 -6.71 -2.39 6.29
N PRO A 149 -5.71 -1.54 6.60
CA PRO A 149 -4.31 -1.97 6.73
C PRO A 149 -4.14 -3.00 7.85
N SER A 150 -3.38 -4.05 7.59
CA SER A 150 -3.04 -5.03 8.63
C SER A 150 -2.06 -4.45 9.67
N PRO A 151 -1.89 -5.10 10.83
CA PRO A 151 -0.83 -4.72 11.77
C PRO A 151 0.58 -4.73 11.14
N THR A 152 0.84 -5.66 10.21
CA THR A 152 2.11 -5.74 9.48
C THR A 152 2.26 -4.58 8.49
N ASP A 153 1.18 -4.16 7.82
CA ASP A 153 1.18 -2.99 6.95
C ASP A 153 1.58 -1.73 7.73
N ILE A 154 0.98 -1.53 8.90
CA ILE A 154 1.31 -0.43 9.82
C ILE A 154 2.76 -0.53 10.30
N GLN A 155 3.24 -1.73 10.63
CA GLN A 155 4.64 -1.96 11.02
C GLN A 155 5.60 -1.58 9.88
N LYS A 156 5.32 -1.99 8.65
CA LYS A 156 6.11 -1.68 7.45
C LYS A 156 6.21 -0.17 7.23
N ILE A 157 5.08 0.56 7.33
CA ILE A 157 5.06 2.03 7.24
C ILE A 157 5.93 2.64 8.34
N ASN A 158 5.76 2.21 9.59
CA ASN A 158 6.52 2.74 10.72
C ASN A 158 8.03 2.48 10.60
N ALA A 159 8.43 1.32 10.06
CA ALA A 159 9.82 0.98 9.80
C ALA A 159 10.41 1.84 8.67
N LEU A 160 9.72 1.93 7.53
CA LEU A 160 10.18 2.71 6.37
C LEU A 160 10.33 4.21 6.70
N TYR A 161 9.34 4.77 7.41
CA TYR A 161 9.30 6.19 7.77
C TYR A 161 9.95 6.50 9.14
N ASN A 162 10.61 5.52 9.77
CA ASN A 162 11.32 5.67 11.05
C ASN A 162 10.46 6.31 12.18
N CYS A 163 9.18 5.95 12.27
CA CYS A 163 8.24 6.62 13.18
C CYS A 163 8.66 6.55 14.66
N SER A 164 9.28 5.45 15.11
CA SER A 164 9.75 5.28 16.50
C SER A 164 10.86 6.26 16.90
N LYS A 165 11.72 6.68 15.97
CA LYS A 165 12.79 7.68 16.24
C LYS A 165 12.23 9.10 16.38
N ASN A 166 11.05 9.35 15.80
CA ASN A 166 10.40 10.65 15.85
C ASN A 166 9.64 10.90 17.16
N VAL A 167 9.20 9.85 17.87
CA VAL A 167 8.62 9.96 19.22
C VAL A 167 9.69 10.31 20.25
N ALA A 168 10.90 9.73 20.14
CA ALA A 168 12.01 10.04 21.03
C ALA A 168 12.50 11.50 20.88
N ARG A 169 12.54 12.03 19.64
CA ARG A 169 12.88 13.43 19.37
C ARG A 169 11.88 14.45 19.94
N TYR A 170 10.61 14.07 20.11
CA TYR A 170 9.62 14.93 20.76
C TYR A 170 9.76 14.94 22.29
N LYS A 171 10.36 13.88 22.89
CA LYS A 171 10.62 13.81 24.33
C LYS A 171 11.97 14.42 24.75
N SER A 172 12.88 14.66 23.81
CA SER A 172 14.18 15.28 24.06
C SER A 172 14.42 16.47 23.13
N GLY A 173 14.04 17.69 23.53
CA GLY A 173 14.33 18.85 22.68
C GLY A 173 13.85 20.20 23.17
N SER A 174 14.45 20.72 24.25
CA SER A 174 14.68 22.15 24.36
C SER A 174 15.71 22.58 23.29
N GLY A 175 15.33 23.52 22.41
CA GLY A 175 16.29 24.37 21.71
C GLY A 175 16.83 23.90 20.34
N LYS A 176 16.59 24.78 19.35
CA LYS A 176 17.21 24.93 18.02
C LYS A 176 16.64 24.05 16.88
N ARG A 177 15.66 24.65 16.20
CA ARG A 177 15.11 24.24 14.90
C ARG A 177 16.22 24.23 13.84
N ARG A 178 16.48 23.06 13.24
CA ARG A 178 17.08 22.95 11.90
C ARG A 178 15.97 22.57 10.92
N PRO A 179 15.90 23.18 9.73
CA PRO A 179 14.84 22.91 8.77
C PRO A 179 15.19 21.65 7.98
N TRP A 180 14.44 20.56 8.17
CA TRP A 180 14.61 19.38 7.31
C TRP A 180 13.29 18.79 6.86
N ARG A 181 13.38 18.39 5.58
CA ARG A 181 12.37 17.97 4.63
C ARG A 181 11.73 16.66 5.06
N PHE A 182 10.45 16.69 5.34
CA PHE A 182 9.59 15.51 5.32
C PHE A 182 8.88 15.49 3.97
N PRO A 183 8.57 14.32 3.37
CA PRO A 183 7.45 14.26 2.44
C PRO A 183 6.19 14.49 3.28
N ARG A 184 5.73 15.75 3.31
CA ARG A 184 4.33 16.03 3.61
C ARG A 184 3.59 15.71 2.31
N PHE A 185 2.58 14.86 2.40
CA PHE A 185 1.61 14.66 1.33
C PHE A 185 0.42 15.56 1.60
#